data_AF-A0A8X7BV47-F1
#
_entry.id   AF-A0A8X7BV47-F1
#
_cell.length_a   1.000
_cell.length_b   1.000
_cell.length_c   1.000
_cell.angle_alpha   90.00
_cell.angle_beta   90.00
_cell.angle_gamma   90.00
#
_symmetry.space_group_name_H-M   'P 1'
#
loop_
_entity.id
_entity.type
_entity.pdbx_description
1 polymer ?
#
loop_
_entity_poly.entity_id
_entity_poly.type
_entity_poly.pdbx_seq_one_letter_code
_entity_poly.pdbx_strand_id
1 'polypeptide(L)'
;MLNHADVENFYSVHSIKWNYIVKRAAWWGGLCESRTSKNIKSSLRKVLIVITEIEGMINSRPITYVSSETEEPISLTPAHFIIGKRITSLPPIRLHLDSNLFQKMLN
;
A
#
# COMPACT_ATOMS: atom_id res chain seq x y z
N MET A 1 -21.13 20.51 -14.45
CA MET A 1 -20.68 19.78 -13.25
C MET A 1 -20.12 20.69 -12.15
N LEU A 2 -20.12 22.03 -12.31
CA LEU A 2 -19.97 23.02 -11.23
C LEU A 2 -20.97 24.17 -11.44
N ASN A 3 -22.20 23.86 -11.85
CA ASN A 3 -23.28 24.84 -12.06
C ASN A 3 -24.26 24.75 -10.89
N HIS A 4 -23.72 24.72 -9.66
CA HIS A 4 -24.57 24.82 -8.47
C HIS A 4 -24.68 26.30 -8.12
N ALA A 5 -25.90 26.79 -7.90
CA ALA A 5 -26.16 28.22 -7.67
C ALA A 5 -25.34 28.78 -6.49
N ASP A 6 -25.04 27.95 -5.50
CA ASP A 6 -24.26 28.34 -4.32
C ASP A 6 -22.81 28.72 -4.66
N VAL A 7 -22.23 28.01 -5.63
CA VAL A 7 -20.84 28.22 -6.06
C VAL A 7 -20.73 29.50 -6.90
N GLU A 8 -21.74 29.78 -7.74
CA GLU A 8 -21.80 31.00 -8.55
C GLU A 8 -22.01 32.25 -7.68
N ASN A 9 -22.91 32.16 -6.69
CA ASN A 9 -23.12 33.22 -5.70
C ASN A 9 -21.84 33.52 -4.91
N PHE A 10 -21.08 32.49 -4.51
CA PHE A 10 -19.83 32.68 -3.79
C PHE A 10 -18.80 33.48 -4.62
N TYR A 11 -18.62 33.16 -5.90
CA TYR A 11 -17.67 33.89 -6.75
C TYR A 11 -18.13 35.31 -7.04
N SER A 12 -19.43 35.55 -7.20
CA SER A 12 -20.00 36.88 -7.40
C SER A 12 -19.78 37.78 -6.17
N VAL A 13 -20.04 37.26 -4.96
CA VAL A 13 -19.81 37.98 -3.70
C VAL A 13 -18.34 38.35 -3.52
N HIS A 14 -17.42 37.46 -3.88
CA HIS A 14 -15.98 37.67 -3.73
C HIS A 14 -15.31 38.35 -4.94
N SER A 15 -16.08 38.77 -5.95
CA SER A 15 -15.55 39.36 -7.20
C SER A 15 -14.48 38.49 -7.89
N ILE A 16 -14.60 37.16 -7.78
CA ILE A 16 -13.65 36.22 -8.37
C ILE A 16 -14.08 35.93 -9.80
N LYS A 17 -13.28 36.38 -10.77
CA LYS A 17 -13.51 36.05 -12.18
C LYS A 17 -13.02 34.62 -12.48
N TRP A 18 -13.95 33.69 -12.56
CA TRP A 18 -13.66 32.30 -12.94
C TRP A 18 -13.51 32.18 -14.47
N ASN A 19 -12.34 31.74 -14.94
CA ASN A 19 -12.09 31.47 -16.35
C ASN A 19 -12.03 29.96 -16.59
N TYR A 20 -12.93 29.42 -17.40
CA TYR A 20 -12.91 28.01 -17.76
C TYR A 20 -11.83 27.72 -18.79
N ILE A 21 -11.10 26.62 -18.59
CA ILE A 21 -10.19 26.08 -19.61
C ILE A 21 -11.05 25.58 -20.78
N VAL A 22 -10.64 25.94 -22.01
CA VAL A 22 -11.33 25.53 -23.24
C VAL A 22 -11.36 24.00 -23.32
N LYS A 23 -12.55 23.42 -23.50
CA LYS A 23 -12.71 21.97 -23.71
C LYS A 23 -11.92 21.57 -24.97
N ARG A 24 -10.89 20.73 -24.80
CA ARG A 24 -9.88 20.25 -25.79
C ARG A 24 -8.50 20.94 -25.81
N ALA A 25 -8.23 21.88 -24.91
CA ALA A 25 -6.89 22.47 -24.78
C ALA A 25 -6.06 21.82 -23.65
N ALA A 26 -5.84 20.51 -23.70
CA ALA A 26 -5.10 19.75 -22.67
C ALA A 26 -3.68 20.30 -22.40
N TRP A 27 -3.07 20.93 -23.41
CA TRP A 27 -1.75 21.54 -23.30
C TRP A 27 -1.73 22.84 -22.48
N TRP A 28 -2.85 23.58 -22.40
CA TRP A 28 -2.95 24.79 -21.57
C TRP A 28 -3.02 24.49 -20.08
N GLY A 29 -3.68 23.39 -19.69
CA GLY A 29 -3.72 22.90 -18.29
C GLY A 29 -2.54 22.03 -17.91
N GLY A 30 -1.74 21.58 -18.88
CA GLY A 30 -0.72 20.55 -18.71
C GLY A 30 0.36 20.88 -17.69
N LEU A 31 0.65 22.16 -17.42
CA LEU A 31 1.64 22.55 -16.42
C LEU A 31 1.16 22.32 -14.99
N CYS A 32 -0.06 22.78 -14.69
CA CYS A 32 -0.70 22.61 -13.38
C CYS A 32 -1.05 21.15 -13.16
N GLU A 33 -1.65 20.50 -14.15
CA GLU A 33 -2.01 19.08 -14.06
C GLU A 33 -0.78 18.21 -13.90
N SER A 34 0.29 18.43 -14.67
CA SER A 34 1.48 17.59 -14.57
C SER A 34 2.26 17.87 -13.30
N ARG A 35 2.53 19.12 -12.92
CA ARG A 35 3.37 19.39 -11.74
C ARG A 35 2.64 19.11 -10.45
N THR A 36 1.46 19.68 -10.27
CA THR A 36 0.71 19.54 -9.01
C THR A 36 0.24 18.10 -8.83
N SER A 37 -0.32 17.47 -9.87
CA SER A 37 -0.78 16.09 -9.73
C SER A 37 0.36 15.09 -9.59
N LYS A 38 1.51 15.28 -10.25
CA LYS A 38 2.68 14.39 -10.04
C LYS A 38 3.25 14.56 -8.63
N ASN A 39 3.35 15.80 -8.14
CA ASN A 39 3.84 16.05 -6.79
C ASN A 39 2.91 15.45 -5.73
N ILE A 40 1.59 15.68 -5.84
CA ILE A 40 0.60 15.08 -4.94
C ILE A 40 0.69 13.55 -4.99
N LYS A 41 0.69 12.96 -6.18
CA LYS A 41 0.79 11.49 -6.34
C LYS A 41 2.10 10.95 -5.76
N SER A 42 3.22 11.64 -5.96
CA SER A 42 4.52 11.26 -5.43
C SER A 42 4.55 11.32 -3.90
N SER A 43 4.05 12.41 -3.31
CA SER A 43 3.94 12.55 -1.86
C SER A 43 3.01 11.50 -1.26
N LEU A 44 1.85 11.24 -1.87
CA LEU A 44 0.93 10.19 -1.43
C LEU A 44 1.56 8.80 -1.49
N ARG A 45 2.31 8.48 -2.55
CA ARG A 45 3.05 7.21 -2.64
C ARG A 45 4.05 7.05 -1.51
N LYS A 46 4.80 8.10 -1.16
CA LYS A 46 5.74 8.07 -0.04
C LYS A 46 5.03 7.81 1.29
N VAL A 47 3.91 8.49 1.54
CA VAL A 47 3.11 8.29 2.76
C VAL A 47 2.58 6.86 2.84
N LEU A 48 2.09 6.29 1.73
CA LEU A 48 1.61 4.91 1.69
C LEU A 48 2.72 3.89 1.99
N ILE A 49 3.93 4.12 1.51
CA ILE A 49 5.09 3.26 1.80
C ILE A 49 5.38 3.29 3.31
N VAL A 50 5.45 4.48 3.90
CA VAL A 50 5.72 4.63 5.34
C VAL A 50 4.63 3.97 6.19
N ILE A 51 3.36 4.13 5.82
CA ILE A 51 2.25 3.46 6.54
C ILE A 51 2.38 1.94 6.43
N THR A 52 2.69 1.42 5.24
CA THR A 52 2.89 -0.03 5.03
C THR A 52 4.05 -0.56 5.88
N GLU A 53 5.15 0.18 5.99
CA GLU A 53 6.28 -0.20 6.84
C GLU A 53 5.91 -0.20 8.32
N ILE A 54 5.23 0.84 8.80
CA ILE A 54 4.75 0.94 10.19
C ILE A 54 3.79 -0.22 10.50
N GLU A 55 2.85 -0.49 9.60
CA GLU A 55 1.92 -1.61 9.72
C GLU A 55 2.68 -2.95 9.79
N GLY A 56 3.66 -3.15 8.92
CA GLY A 56 4.53 -4.34 8.94
C GLY A 56 5.32 -4.49 10.24
N MET A 57 5.85 -3.39 10.78
CA MET A 57 6.55 -3.37 12.07
C MET A 57 5.62 -3.73 13.23
N ILE A 58 4.40 -3.18 13.24
CA ILE A 58 3.41 -3.49 14.28
C ILE A 58 3.00 -4.96 14.17
N ASN A 59 2.72 -5.45 12.97
CA ASN A 59 2.27 -6.83 12.73
C ASN A 59 3.36 -7.89 12.98
N SER A 60 4.63 -7.51 12.89
CA SER A 60 5.77 -8.40 13.20
C SER A 60 6.20 -8.34 14.67
N ARG A 61 5.69 -7.39 15.45
CA ARG A 61 6.08 -7.23 16.86
C ARG A 61 5.53 -8.38 17.71
N PRO A 62 6.34 -9.04 18.53
CA PRO A 62 5.88 -10.12 19.41
C PRO A 62 4.99 -9.56 20.54
N ILE A 63 3.86 -10.21 20.77
CA ILE A 63 2.90 -9.93 21.85
C ILE A 63 3.31 -10.68 23.13
N THR A 64 4.00 -11.81 22.98
CA THR A 64 4.50 -12.63 24.08
C THR A 64 6.00 -12.44 24.30
N TYR A 65 6.49 -12.89 25.46
CA TYR A 65 7.92 -12.93 25.75
C TYR A 65 8.68 -13.64 24.63
N VAL A 66 9.82 -13.05 24.23
CA VAL A 66 10.74 -13.67 23.27
C VAL A 66 11.79 -14.37 24.10
N SER A 67 11.69 -15.69 24.21
CA SER A 67 12.71 -16.47 24.88
C SER A 67 13.93 -16.69 23.99
N SER A 68 15.09 -16.74 24.64
CA SER A 68 16.38 -17.10 24.06
C SER A 68 16.62 -18.60 24.01
N GLU A 69 15.73 -19.42 24.59
CA GLU A 69 15.85 -20.88 24.60
C GLU A 69 15.22 -21.51 23.36
N THR A 70 15.93 -22.45 22.73
CA THR A 70 15.54 -23.11 21.48
C THR A 70 14.31 -24.01 21.62
N GLU A 71 14.00 -24.44 22.84
CA GLU A 71 12.88 -25.35 23.17
C GLU A 71 11.58 -24.60 23.53
N GLU A 72 11.61 -23.27 23.58
CA GLU A 72 10.45 -22.46 23.95
C GLU A 72 9.51 -22.14 22.77
N PRO A 73 8.21 -21.93 23.05
CA PRO A 73 7.23 -21.67 22.00
C PRO A 73 7.54 -20.36 21.26
N ILE A 74 7.44 -20.45 19.94
CA ILE A 74 7.58 -19.36 18.99
C ILE A 74 6.69 -18.17 19.42
N SER A 75 7.31 -17.01 19.69
CA SER A 75 6.56 -15.81 20.11
C SER A 75 5.46 -15.45 19.10
N LEU A 76 4.25 -15.22 19.63
CA LEU A 76 3.07 -14.89 18.84
C LEU A 76 3.13 -13.42 18.45
N THR A 77 2.88 -13.15 17.17
CA THR A 77 2.80 -11.79 16.60
C THR A 77 1.39 -11.57 16.04
N PRO A 78 0.91 -10.32 15.91
CA PRO A 78 -0.40 -10.05 15.29
C PRO A 78 -0.55 -10.68 13.89
N ALA A 79 0.54 -10.74 13.12
CA ALA A 79 0.56 -11.42 11.83
C ALA A 79 0.19 -12.91 11.89
N HIS A 80 0.41 -13.61 13.02
CA HIS A 80 -0.05 -15.00 13.15
C HIS A 80 -1.58 -15.11 13.14
N PHE A 81 -2.30 -14.10 13.65
CA PHE A 81 -3.77 -14.12 13.62
C PHE A 81 -4.32 -13.74 12.25
N ILE A 82 -3.66 -12.83 11.53
CA ILE A 82 -4.13 -12.35 10.23
C ILE A 82 -3.70 -13.29 9.09
N ILE A 83 -2.45 -13.78 9.12
CA ILE A 83 -1.81 -14.53 8.03
C ILE A 83 -1.65 -16.03 8.41
N GLY A 84 -1.79 -16.39 9.69
CA GLY A 84 -1.55 -17.76 10.17
C GLY A 84 -0.08 -18.12 10.37
N LYS A 85 0.85 -17.20 10.10
CA LYS A 85 2.30 -17.42 10.13
C LYS A 85 3.08 -16.11 10.32
N ARG A 86 4.37 -16.22 10.63
CA ARG A 86 5.28 -15.06 10.66
C ARG A 86 5.45 -14.45 9.27
N ILE A 87 5.53 -13.12 9.21
CA ILE A 87 5.81 -12.38 7.96
C ILE A 87 7.17 -12.80 7.37
N THR A 88 8.12 -13.21 8.20
CA THR A 88 9.47 -13.62 7.81
C THR A 88 9.63 -15.11 7.51
N SER A 89 8.57 -15.93 7.59
CA SER A 89 8.68 -17.36 7.31
C SER A 89 8.97 -17.60 5.82
N LEU A 90 9.94 -18.46 5.51
CA LEU A 90 10.18 -18.94 4.14
C LEU A 90 8.87 -19.49 3.54
N PRO A 91 8.63 -19.28 2.22
CA PRO A 91 7.49 -19.90 1.56
C PRO A 91 7.57 -21.42 1.77
N PRO A 92 6.44 -22.09 2.07
CA PRO A 92 6.46 -23.54 2.24
C PRO A 92 6.98 -24.16 0.95
N ILE A 93 8.15 -24.78 1.04
CA ILE A 93 8.71 -25.56 -0.05
C ILE A 93 7.76 -26.74 -0.23
N ARG A 94 6.87 -26.65 -1.22
CA ARG A 94 6.12 -27.82 -1.68
C ARG A 94 7.07 -28.68 -2.48
N LEU A 95 7.91 -29.45 -1.79
CA LEU A 95 8.55 -30.60 -2.42
C LEU A 95 7.40 -31.57 -2.72
N HIS A 96 6.85 -31.49 -3.92
CA HIS A 96 6.12 -32.62 -4.50
C HIS A 96 7.19 -33.66 -4.81
N LEU A 97 7.64 -34.35 -3.76
CA LEU A 97 8.44 -35.55 -3.92
C LEU A 97 7.48 -36.55 -4.53
N ASP A 98 7.44 -36.59 -5.86
CA ASP A 98 6.91 -37.73 -6.56
C ASP A 98 7.65 -38.94 -6.00
N SER A 99 6.96 -39.75 -5.19
CA SER A 99 7.49 -40.98 -4.59
C SER A 99 8.10 -41.93 -5.63
N ASN A 100 7.77 -41.70 -6.90
CA ASN A 100 8.27 -42.43 -8.06
C ASN A 100 9.68 -41.98 -8.52
N LEU A 101 10.11 -40.74 -8.21
CA LEU A 101 11.42 -40.22 -8.60
C LEU A 101 12.56 -40.76 -7.72
N PHE A 102 12.32 -40.93 -6.42
CA PHE A 102 13.30 -41.57 -5.53
C PHE A 102 13.51 -43.05 -5.85
N GLN A 103 12.45 -43.77 -6.25
CA GLN A 103 12.55 -45.16 -6.70
C GLN A 103 13.30 -45.29 -8.04
N LYS A 104 13.30 -44.25 -8.88
CA LYS A 104 14.03 -44.22 -10.15
C LYS A 104 15.49 -43.80 -10.01
N MET A 105 15.86 -43.10 -8.92
CA MET A 105 17.24 -42.71 -8.64
C MET A 105 18.06 -43.78 -7.91
N LEU A 106 17.40 -44.79 -7.32
CA LEU A 106 18.03 -45.88 -6.58
C LEU A 106 18.13 -47.20 -7.38
N ASN A 107 17.73 -47.20 -8.66
CA ASN A 107 17.86 -48.32 -9.60
C ASN A 107 18.72 -47.95 -10.80
#